data_AF-A0A7W9WDM4-F1
#
_entry.id   AF-A0A7W9WDM4-F1
#
_cell.length_a   1.000
_cell.length_b   1.000
_cell.length_c   1.000
_cell.angle_alpha   90.00
_cell.angle_beta   90.00
_cell.angle_gamma   90.00
#
_symmetry.space_group_name_H-M   'P 1'
#
loop_
_entity.id
_entity.type
_entity.pdbx_description
1 polymer ?
#
loop_
_entity_poly.entity_id
_entity_poly.type
_entity_poly.pdbx_seq_one_letter_code
_entity_poly.pdbx_strand_id
1 'polypeptide(L)'
;MKRCLLPTLLALGSLTAAHAQTSVVVNPDGTFSTLEQTGGSAVLINPNGTHSTVPNADSNPTVVVNPDGTHSTLHRHGGTSLLVAPSGSHQTLSSPTPDTTHHSRLPRIRKRKQQYADALF
;
A
#
# COMPACT_ATOMS: atom_id res chain seq x y z
N MET A 1 -14.90 28.59 -58.66
CA MET A 1 -13.98 29.35 -57.78
C MET A 1 -14.09 28.77 -56.36
N LYS A 2 -12.98 28.21 -55.88
CA LYS A 2 -12.43 28.27 -54.50
C LYS A 2 -13.39 28.09 -53.28
N ARG A 3 -13.38 26.87 -52.75
CA ARG A 3 -13.19 26.45 -51.33
C ARG A 3 -13.74 27.35 -50.22
N CYS A 4 -14.59 26.79 -49.35
CA CYS A 4 -14.27 26.80 -47.92
C CYS A 4 -14.82 25.55 -47.22
N LEU A 5 -13.90 24.84 -46.59
CA LEU A 5 -13.99 23.54 -45.97
C LEU A 5 -14.02 23.84 -44.46
N LEU A 6 -15.11 23.51 -43.77
CA LEU A 6 -15.15 23.54 -42.31
C LEU A 6 -15.45 22.11 -41.86
N PRO A 7 -14.42 21.28 -41.54
CA PRO A 7 -14.67 20.04 -40.85
C PRO A 7 -14.99 20.42 -39.40
N THR A 8 -16.22 20.14 -38.98
CA THR A 8 -16.64 20.14 -37.58
C THR A 8 -15.67 19.28 -36.78
N LEU A 9 -14.83 19.95 -35.99
CA LEU A 9 -13.87 19.36 -35.06
C LEU A 9 -14.65 18.63 -33.96
N LEU A 10 -14.84 17.32 -34.15
CA LEU A 10 -15.35 16.44 -33.11
C LEU A 10 -14.27 16.37 -32.03
N ALA A 11 -14.43 17.16 -30.97
CA ALA A 11 -13.55 17.11 -29.82
C ALA A 11 -13.60 15.68 -29.24
N LEU A 12 -12.53 14.92 -29.45
CA LEU A 12 -12.25 13.70 -28.70
C LEU A 12 -12.08 14.13 -27.24
N GLY A 13 -13.17 14.11 -26.49
CA GLY A 13 -13.11 14.14 -25.03
C GLY A 13 -12.27 12.95 -24.61
N SER A 14 -11.11 13.21 -24.01
CA SER A 14 -10.27 12.17 -23.43
C SER A 14 -11.08 11.45 -22.35
N LEU A 15 -11.54 10.24 -22.64
CA LEU A 15 -12.18 9.37 -21.67
C LEU A 15 -11.10 8.94 -20.68
N THR A 16 -10.99 9.63 -19.55
CA THR A 16 -10.11 9.20 -18.46
C THR A 16 -10.71 7.95 -17.84
N ALA A 17 -10.18 6.78 -18.20
CA ALA A 17 -10.55 5.54 -17.53
C ALA A 17 -10.16 5.64 -16.05
N ALA A 18 -11.15 5.55 -15.16
CA ALA A 18 -10.88 5.41 -13.73
C ALA A 18 -10.20 4.04 -13.53
N HIS A 19 -8.92 4.06 -13.18
CA HIS A 19 -8.19 2.83 -12.90
C HIS A 19 -8.61 2.32 -11.51
N ALA A 20 -9.22 1.14 -11.47
CA ALA A 20 -9.47 0.45 -10.23
C ALA A 20 -8.18 -0.25 -9.78
N GLN A 21 -7.77 -0.05 -8.53
CA GLN A 21 -6.62 -0.71 -7.93
C GLN A 21 -7.11 -1.61 -6.79
N THR A 22 -6.74 -2.89 -6.85
CA THR A 22 -6.98 -3.84 -5.77
C THR A 22 -5.66 -4.18 -5.09
N SER A 23 -5.64 -4.09 -3.76
CA SER A 23 -4.49 -4.45 -2.92
C SER A 23 -4.92 -5.42 -1.82
N VAL A 24 -4.00 -6.27 -1.38
CA VAL A 24 -4.20 -7.13 -0.21
C VAL A 24 -3.47 -6.51 0.97
N VAL A 25 -4.17 -6.37 2.10
CA VAL A 25 -3.62 -5.91 3.37
C VAL A 25 -3.45 -7.12 4.28
N VAL A 26 -2.23 -7.30 4.79
CA VAL A 26 -1.93 -8.35 5.77
C VAL A 26 -2.11 -7.76 7.16
N ASN A 27 -3.00 -8.36 7.94
CA ASN A 27 -3.28 -7.92 9.30
C ASN A 27 -2.26 -8.52 10.28
N PRO A 28 -2.01 -7.88 11.45
CA PRO A 28 -1.06 -8.39 12.44
C PRO A 28 -1.36 -9.79 12.99
N ASP A 29 -2.62 -10.21 12.95
CA ASP A 29 -3.09 -11.53 13.37
C ASP A 29 -2.93 -12.61 12.28
N GLY A 30 -2.38 -12.26 11.11
CA GLY A 30 -2.17 -13.15 9.98
C GLY A 30 -3.38 -13.30 9.05
N THR A 31 -4.50 -12.64 9.34
CA THR A 31 -5.64 -12.57 8.41
C THR A 31 -5.37 -11.58 7.26
N PHE A 32 -6.20 -11.64 6.21
CA PHE A 32 -6.09 -10.76 5.05
C PHE A 32 -7.36 -9.93 4.87
N SER A 33 -7.15 -8.66 4.55
CA SER A 33 -8.20 -7.75 4.09
C SER A 33 -7.95 -7.39 2.63
N THR A 34 -9.01 -7.06 1.88
CA THR A 34 -8.89 -6.60 0.49
C THR A 34 -9.25 -5.12 0.43
N LEU A 35 -8.39 -4.31 -0.18
CA LEU A 35 -8.65 -2.90 -0.44
C LEU A 35 -8.94 -2.73 -1.92
N GLU A 36 -10.12 -2.24 -2.25
CA GLU A 36 -10.52 -1.88 -3.61
C GLU A 36 -10.65 -0.36 -3.71
N GLN A 37 -9.77 0.27 -4.49
CA GLN A 37 -9.78 1.71 -4.73
C GLN A 37 -10.23 1.98 -6.16
N THR A 38 -11.18 2.90 -6.34
CA THR A 38 -11.63 3.36 -7.66
C THR A 38 -11.71 4.88 -7.63
N GLY A 39 -10.84 5.54 -8.40
CA GLY A 39 -10.70 6.98 -8.34
C GLY A 39 -10.36 7.46 -6.92
N GLY A 40 -11.09 8.46 -6.43
CA GLY A 40 -10.88 9.07 -5.11
C GLY A 40 -11.53 8.35 -3.94
N SER A 41 -12.13 7.18 -4.14
CA SER A 41 -12.81 6.42 -3.08
C SER A 41 -12.27 4.99 -2.98
N ALA A 42 -12.37 4.39 -1.80
CA ALA A 42 -11.98 3.00 -1.58
C ALA A 42 -12.94 2.25 -0.64
N VAL A 43 -12.93 0.93 -0.75
CA VAL A 43 -13.63 0.00 0.13
C VAL A 43 -12.62 -1.00 0.68
N LEU A 44 -12.61 -1.16 2.01
CA LEU A 44 -11.81 -2.19 2.69
C LEU A 44 -12.76 -3.32 3.11
N ILE A 45 -12.53 -4.51 2.56
CA ILE A 45 -13.23 -5.73 2.93
C ILE A 45 -12.43 -6.42 4.04
N ASN A 46 -13.04 -6.53 5.22
CA ASN A 46 -12.41 -7.10 6.41
C ASN A 46 -12.50 -8.65 6.37
N PRO A 47 -11.63 -9.36 7.11
CA PRO A 47 -11.61 -10.83 7.11
C PRO A 47 -12.92 -11.47 7.56
N ASN A 48 -13.70 -10.78 8.38
CA ASN A 48 -15.00 -11.23 8.87
C ASN A 48 -16.16 -10.93 7.90
N GLY A 49 -15.88 -10.42 6.70
CA GLY A 49 -16.87 -10.08 5.68
C GLY A 49 -17.55 -8.73 5.87
N THR A 50 -17.19 -7.95 6.89
CA THR A 50 -17.67 -6.57 7.04
C THR A 50 -16.89 -5.62 6.14
N HIS A 51 -17.45 -4.44 5.84
CA HIS A 51 -16.85 -3.47 4.93
C HIS A 51 -16.67 -2.11 5.60
N SER A 52 -15.50 -1.50 5.40
CA SER A 52 -15.26 -0.09 5.71
C SER A 52 -15.19 0.71 4.41
N THR A 53 -15.65 1.96 4.42
CA THR A 53 -15.61 2.82 3.24
C THR A 53 -14.75 4.06 3.46
N VAL A 54 -14.07 4.47 2.40
CA VAL A 54 -13.18 5.63 2.38
C VAL A 54 -13.66 6.52 1.22
N PRO A 55 -14.59 7.45 1.46
CA PRO A 55 -15.18 8.24 0.37
C PRO A 55 -14.17 9.18 -0.30
N ASN A 56 -13.16 9.65 0.45
CA ASN A 56 -12.14 10.60 -0.02
C ASN A 56 -10.73 10.08 0.29
N ALA A 57 -10.33 8.97 -0.33
CA ALA A 57 -9.04 8.29 -0.09
C ALA A 57 -7.82 9.18 -0.32
N ASP A 58 -7.95 10.19 -1.19
CA ASP A 58 -6.90 11.15 -1.54
C ASP A 58 -6.85 12.38 -0.62
N SER A 59 -7.85 12.55 0.26
CA SER A 59 -7.91 13.69 1.18
C SER A 59 -6.96 13.53 2.38
N ASN A 60 -6.55 14.65 2.96
CA ASN A 60 -5.80 14.70 4.21
C ASN A 60 -6.44 15.75 5.14
N PRO A 61 -7.03 15.37 6.28
CA PRO A 61 -7.16 13.98 6.77
C PRO A 61 -8.13 13.15 5.93
N THR A 62 -7.85 11.85 5.83
CA THR A 62 -8.77 10.88 5.22
C THR A 62 -9.81 10.45 6.25
N VAL A 63 -11.09 10.38 5.88
CA VAL A 63 -12.15 9.81 6.73
C VAL A 63 -12.38 8.35 6.35
N VAL A 64 -12.45 7.48 7.35
CA VAL A 64 -12.80 6.07 7.21
C VAL A 64 -14.10 5.83 7.95
N VAL A 65 -15.11 5.35 7.24
CA VAL A 65 -16.38 4.89 7.84
C VAL A 65 -16.20 3.42 8.18
N ASN A 66 -16.28 3.12 9.47
CA ASN A 66 -16.15 1.78 10.01
C ASN A 66 -17.43 0.96 9.76
N PRO A 67 -17.37 -0.37 9.88
CA PRO A 67 -18.54 -1.21 9.61
C PRO A 67 -19.75 -0.97 10.52
N ASP A 68 -19.51 -0.43 11.72
CA ASP A 68 -20.55 -0.06 12.69
C ASP A 68 -21.12 1.36 12.46
N GLY A 69 -20.67 2.05 11.41
CA GLY A 69 -21.08 3.42 11.08
C GLY A 69 -20.31 4.51 11.83
N THR A 70 -19.43 4.16 12.76
CA THR A 70 -18.54 5.14 13.39
C THR A 70 -17.44 5.60 12.42
N HIS A 71 -16.84 6.76 12.67
CA HIS A 71 -15.82 7.32 11.78
C HIS A 71 -14.46 7.40 12.46
N SER A 72 -13.43 6.98 11.75
CA SER A 72 -12.02 7.20 12.09
C SER A 72 -11.42 8.27 11.16
N THR A 73 -10.38 8.97 11.60
CA THR A 73 -9.64 9.92 10.73
C THR A 73 -8.17 9.58 10.65
N LEU A 74 -7.61 9.59 9.44
CA LEU A 74 -6.20 9.30 9.20
C LEU A 74 -5.50 10.58 8.74
N HIS A 75 -4.58 11.08 9.57
CA HIS A 75 -3.72 12.20 9.25
C HIS A 75 -2.40 11.66 8.71
N ARG A 76 -2.05 11.97 7.46
CA ARG A 76 -0.76 11.58 6.87
C ARG A 76 0.17 12.79 6.89
N HIS A 77 1.35 12.67 7.48
CA HIS A 77 2.34 13.74 7.55
C HIS A 77 3.75 13.19 7.29
N GLY A 78 4.24 13.39 6.06
CA GLY A 78 5.52 12.81 5.62
C GLY A 78 5.49 11.28 5.66
N GLY A 79 6.48 10.67 6.33
CA GLY A 79 6.60 9.21 6.50
C GLY A 79 5.78 8.62 7.65
N THR A 80 4.97 9.43 8.32
CA THR A 80 4.18 9.02 9.48
C THR A 80 2.70 9.26 9.21
N SER A 81 1.86 8.35 9.70
CA SER A 81 0.41 8.49 9.69
C SER A 81 -0.12 8.38 11.11
N LEU A 82 -1.18 9.12 11.42
CA LEU A 82 -1.81 9.15 12.74
C LEU A 82 -3.29 8.86 12.56
N LEU A 83 -3.70 7.67 13.02
CA LEU A 83 -5.07 7.21 13.01
C LEU A 83 -5.76 7.63 14.31
N VAL A 84 -6.85 8.38 14.19
CA VAL A 84 -7.75 8.74 15.28
C VAL A 84 -8.94 7.81 15.24
N ALA A 85 -9.13 7.03 16.29
CA ALA A 85 -10.27 6.15 16.46
C ALA A 85 -11.53 6.96 16.82
N PRO A 86 -12.73 6.39 16.64
CA PRO A 86 -13.98 7.04 17.03
C PRO A 86 -14.04 7.40 18.52
N SER A 87 -13.34 6.63 19.36
CA SER A 87 -13.23 6.89 20.81
C SER A 87 -12.32 8.08 21.16
N GLY A 88 -11.63 8.68 20.19
CA GLY A 88 -10.60 9.70 20.41
C GLY A 88 -9.21 9.13 20.73
N SER A 89 -9.05 7.81 20.80
CA SER A 89 -7.73 7.19 20.93
C SER A 89 -6.91 7.37 19.64
N HIS A 90 -5.60 7.48 19.77
CA HIS A 90 -4.70 7.73 18.64
C HIS A 90 -3.67 6.60 18.47
N GLN A 91 -3.40 6.22 17.22
CA GLN A 91 -2.35 5.28 16.85
C GLN A 91 -1.43 5.90 15.79
N THR A 92 -0.11 5.80 16.02
CA THR A 92 0.91 6.26 15.09
C THR A 92 1.40 5.10 14.24
N LEU A 93 1.23 5.20 12.92
CA LEU A 93 1.75 4.28 11.93
C LEU A 93 2.98 4.91 11.28
N SER A 94 4.14 4.32 11.52
CA SER A 94 5.39 4.70 10.86
C SER A 94 5.62 3.74 9.69
N SER A 95 5.90 4.27 8.50
CA SER A 95 6.48 3.43 7.44
C SER A 95 7.83 2.91 7.93
N PRO A 96 8.12 1.61 7.96
CA PRO A 96 9.48 1.16 8.19
C PRO A 96 10.33 1.71 7.04
N THR A 97 11.37 2.49 7.37
CA THR A 97 12.42 2.81 6.40
C THR A 97 12.92 1.48 5.83
N PRO A 98 12.99 1.28 4.51
CA PRO A 98 13.59 0.06 3.97
C PRO A 98 15.00 -0.06 4.53
N ASP A 99 15.22 -1.04 5.40
CA ASP A 99 16.55 -1.31 5.93
C ASP A 99 17.38 -1.91 4.78
N THR A 100 18.11 -1.05 4.06
CA THR A 100 19.04 -1.47 3.02
C THR A 100 20.30 -2.16 3.59
N THR A 101 20.43 -2.30 4.91
CA THR A 101 21.60 -2.89 5.59
C THR A 101 21.54 -4.40 5.76
N HIS A 102 20.59 -5.10 5.12
CA HIS A 102 20.67 -6.55 4.95
C HIS A 102 21.67 -6.96 3.86
N HIS A 103 22.92 -6.52 3.95
CA HIS A 103 24.00 -7.26 3.30
C HIS A 103 24.13 -8.56 4.07
N SER A 104 23.66 -9.65 3.47
CA SER A 104 23.90 -11.01 3.93
C SER A 104 25.39 -11.20 4.17
N ARG A 105 25.85 -11.01 5.42
CA ARG A 105 27.19 -11.38 5.85
C ARG A 105 27.22 -12.89 5.88
N LEU A 106 27.46 -13.50 4.73
CA LEU A 106 27.68 -14.93 4.61
C LEU A 106 28.72 -15.34 5.67
N PRO A 107 28.44 -16.33 6.53
CA PRO A 107 29.43 -16.82 7.46
C PRO A 107 30.64 -17.31 6.65
N ARG A 108 31.81 -16.73 6.93
CA ARG A 108 33.07 -17.09 6.27
C ARG A 108 33.47 -18.50 6.69
N ILE A 109 33.04 -19.50 5.93
CA ILE A 109 33.47 -20.89 6.12
C ILE A 109 34.96 -20.96 5.75
N ARG A 110 35.83 -21.09 6.76
CA ARG A 110 37.25 -21.39 6.53
C ARG A 110 37.36 -22.86 6.14
N LYS A 111 37.75 -23.17 4.89
CA LYS A 111 38.13 -24.52 4.50
C LYS A 111 39.36 -24.94 5.31
N ARG A 112 39.20 -25.91 6.22
CA ARG A 112 40.34 -26.60 6.87
C ARG A 112 40.90 -27.60 5.85
N LYS A 113 42.14 -27.41 5.39
CA LYS A 113 42.85 -28.45 4.63
C LYS A 113 43.11 -29.63 5.58
N GLN A 114 42.61 -30.81 5.24
CA GLN A 114 43.09 -32.07 5.81
C GLN A 114 44.58 -32.23 5.44
N GLN A 115 45.44 -32.27 6.44
CA GLN A 115 46.79 -32.84 6.31
C GLN A 115 46.70 -34.26 6.87
N TYR A 116 46.85 -35.24 5.99
CA TYR A 116 47.19 -36.62 6.33
C TYR A 116 48.32 -37.03 5.38
N ALA A 117 49.49 -37.26 5.97
CA ALA A 117 50.73 -37.88 5.45
C ALA A 117 51.86 -37.31 6.34
N ASP A 118 52.69 -38.02 7.08
CA ASP A 118 53.01 -39.44 7.17
C ASP A 118 53.57 -39.70 8.58
N ALA A 119 53.28 -40.87 9.15
CA ALA A 119 54.00 -41.40 10.30
C ALA A 119 54.36 -42.85 10.01
N LEU A 120 55.46 -43.06 9.28
CA LEU A 120 56.21 -44.31 9.26
C LEU A 120 57.71 -44.00 9.10
N PHE A 121 58.47 -44.55 10.05
CA PHE A 121 59.92 -44.55 10.26
C PHE A 121 60.51 -43.35 11.01
#